data_AF-A0A1G3PHI5-F1
#
_entry.id   AF-A0A1G3PHI5-F1
#
_cell.length_a   1.000
_cell.length_b   1.000
_cell.length_c   1.000
_cell.angle_alpha   90.00
_cell.angle_beta   90.00
_cell.angle_gamma   90.00
#
_symmetry.space_group_name_H-M   'P 1'
#
loop_
_entity.id
_entity.type
_entity.pdbx_description
1 polymer ?
#
loop_
_entity_poly.entity_id
_entity_poly.type
_entity_poly.pdbx_seq_one_letter_code
_entity_poly.pdbx_strand_id
1 'polypeptide(L)'
;MKIKTEEALKINEKYGSEDMPIVFLNDIYVSTNSGVLQISQGMKFDSTQYELLVRGNVLEFEVIFTEKLLAKLITNFPDRYRYPVGRKNLIEIDRVVSGLEDANRASKRKRYMLTSTEIYKKNSRGMFETVLKYGERLTYTRWNEVKVKLSRDTTLDYRFEECGVMVFVMLNPGDPLYAQRFMKNTEIITLLVEHKRDFDITLSPDFNPDTDVYPVNEIDKAFEVYLDKKPRLIIIADELSDDYKAALAKIKVYDRYARMIVIKNPDPANKLEILKLIKRVYNQDPWEQEK
;
A
#
# COMPACT_ATOMS: atom_id res chain seq x y z
N MET A 1 -11.76 2.69 11.68
CA MET A 1 -10.42 2.96 11.13
C MET A 1 -9.59 3.51 12.27
N LYS A 2 -8.33 3.11 12.43
CA LYS A 2 -7.48 3.71 13.48
C LYS A 2 -6.71 4.90 12.91
N ILE A 3 -6.65 5.99 13.68
CA ILE A 3 -5.84 7.17 13.35
C ILE A 3 -4.99 7.53 14.57
N LYS A 4 -3.77 8.03 14.35
CA LYS A 4 -2.96 8.60 15.43
C LYS A 4 -3.52 9.95 15.86
N THR A 5 -3.41 10.25 17.14
CA THR A 5 -3.87 11.51 17.74
C THR A 5 -3.21 12.74 17.11
N GLU A 6 -1.91 12.65 16.79
CA GLU A 6 -1.17 13.71 16.07
C GLU A 6 -1.65 13.90 14.62
N GLU A 7 -2.05 12.83 13.93
CA GLU A 7 -2.57 12.91 12.56
C GLU A 7 -3.93 13.59 12.54
N ALA A 8 -4.78 13.31 13.54
CA ALA A 8 -6.06 13.95 13.71
C ALA A 8 -5.90 15.46 13.96
N LEU A 9 -4.95 15.87 14.80
CA LEU A 9 -4.65 17.28 15.03
C LEU A 9 -4.21 17.99 13.75
N LYS A 10 -3.24 17.43 13.02
CA LYS A 10 -2.76 18.02 11.74
C LYS A 10 -3.89 18.19 10.71
N ILE A 11 -4.80 17.23 10.63
CA ILE A 11 -5.99 17.35 9.76
C ILE A 11 -6.90 18.46 10.28
N ASN A 12 -7.13 18.55 11.59
CA ASN A 12 -7.96 19.61 12.18
C ASN A 12 -7.39 21.01 11.89
N GLU A 13 -6.09 21.21 12.10
CA GLU A 13 -5.40 22.49 11.87
C GLU A 13 -5.47 22.93 10.41
N LYS A 14 -5.35 21.98 9.48
CA LYS A 14 -5.32 22.28 8.04
C LYS A 14 -6.71 22.54 7.45
N TYR A 15 -7.74 21.82 7.90
CA TYR A 15 -9.06 21.86 7.27
C TYR A 15 -10.16 22.50 8.14
N GLY A 16 -9.85 22.82 9.39
CA GLY A 16 -10.81 23.37 10.35
C GLY A 16 -11.87 22.38 10.82
N SER A 17 -12.74 22.86 11.71
CA SER A 17 -13.82 22.07 12.34
C SER A 17 -15.01 21.82 11.41
N GLU A 18 -15.35 22.77 10.52
CA GLU A 18 -16.51 22.67 9.64
C GLU A 18 -16.40 21.49 8.66
N ASP A 19 -15.21 21.31 8.09
CA ASP A 19 -14.93 20.26 7.11
C ASP A 19 -14.32 18.98 7.72
N MET A 20 -14.35 18.84 9.05
CA MET A 20 -13.66 17.74 9.74
C MET A 20 -14.32 16.38 9.49
N PRO A 21 -13.65 15.42 8.82
CA PRO A 21 -14.23 14.12 8.52
C PRO A 21 -13.94 13.06 9.61
N ILE A 22 -13.26 13.45 10.70
CA ILE A 22 -12.90 12.55 11.79
C ILE A 22 -14.04 12.53 12.80
N VAL A 23 -14.67 11.36 12.93
CA VAL A 23 -15.76 11.10 13.87
C VAL A 23 -15.39 9.89 14.71
N PHE A 24 -15.49 9.98 16.04
CA PHE A 24 -15.14 8.87 16.93
C PHE A 24 -16.07 7.67 16.70
N LEU A 25 -15.47 6.48 16.52
CA LEU A 25 -16.23 5.25 16.34
C LEU A 25 -16.76 4.72 17.67
N ASN A 26 -16.04 4.94 18.77
CA ASN A 26 -16.38 4.46 20.11
C ASN A 26 -16.24 5.59 21.13
N ASP A 27 -16.89 5.45 22.28
CA ASP A 27 -16.63 6.30 23.44
C ASP A 27 -15.17 6.15 23.89
N ILE A 28 -14.56 7.27 24.28
CA ILE A 28 -13.23 7.31 24.89
C ILE A 28 -13.35 7.91 26.28
N TYR A 29 -12.86 7.19 27.28
CA TYR A 29 -12.84 7.62 28.66
C TYR A 29 -11.43 8.02 29.06
N VAL A 30 -11.23 9.28 29.44
CA VAL A 30 -9.96 9.84 29.87
C VAL A 30 -10.03 10.12 31.37
N SER A 31 -9.14 9.50 32.14
CA SER A 31 -9.01 9.81 33.57
C SER A 31 -8.25 11.12 33.76
N THR A 32 -8.82 12.03 34.53
CA THR A 32 -8.25 13.33 34.90
C THR A 32 -8.22 13.48 36.42
N ASN A 33 -7.46 14.45 36.92
CA ASN A 33 -7.40 14.76 38.36
C ASN A 33 -8.78 15.13 38.95
N SER A 34 -9.73 15.57 38.11
CA SER A 34 -11.09 15.98 38.48
C SER A 34 -12.17 14.91 38.21
N GLY A 35 -11.79 13.70 37.76
CA GLY A 35 -12.71 12.61 37.42
C GLY A 35 -12.49 12.03 36.02
N VAL A 36 -13.47 11.27 35.52
CA VAL A 36 -13.42 10.67 34.17
C VAL A 36 -14.17 11.58 33.19
N LEU A 37 -13.46 12.05 32.16
CA LEU A 37 -14.06 12.74 31.02
C LEU A 37 -14.37 11.74 29.91
N GLN A 38 -15.53 11.89 29.27
CA GLN A 38 -15.95 11.08 28.15
C GLN A 38 -15.93 11.91 26.86
N ILE A 39 -15.28 11.39 25.83
CA ILE A 39 -15.47 11.81 24.44
C ILE A 39 -16.44 10.81 23.82
N SER A 40 -17.63 11.26 23.47
CA SER A 40 -18.69 10.36 23.05
C SER A 40 -18.51 9.87 21.61
N GLN A 41 -18.96 8.64 21.36
CA GLN A 41 -19.14 8.11 20.02
C GLN A 41 -19.95 9.08 19.14
N GLY A 42 -19.54 9.23 17.88
CA GLY A 42 -20.23 10.10 16.93
C GLY A 42 -19.86 11.59 17.05
N MET A 43 -19.11 11.99 18.07
CA MET A 43 -18.55 13.35 18.14
C MET A 43 -17.51 13.54 17.03
N LYS A 44 -17.49 14.75 16.45
CA LYS A 44 -16.41 15.16 15.55
C LYS A 44 -15.18 15.51 16.39
N PHE A 45 -14.01 15.20 15.85
CA PHE A 45 -12.75 15.58 16.47
C PHE A 45 -12.58 17.10 16.46
N ASP A 46 -12.12 17.67 17.57
CA ASP A 46 -11.68 19.05 17.69
C ASP A 46 -10.32 19.16 18.39
N SER A 47 -9.65 20.30 18.24
CA SER A 47 -8.31 20.53 18.80
C SER A 47 -8.27 20.51 20.34
N THR A 48 -9.37 20.82 21.04
CA THR A 48 -9.41 20.76 22.51
C THR A 48 -9.38 19.31 23.03
N GLN A 49 -9.93 18.38 22.24
CA GLN A 49 -9.89 16.95 22.54
C GLN A 49 -8.48 16.36 22.37
N TYR A 50 -7.62 16.96 21.55
CA TYR A 50 -6.23 16.52 21.41
C TYR A 50 -5.51 16.51 22.77
N GLU A 51 -5.60 17.61 23.53
CA GLU A 51 -4.95 17.71 24.84
C GLU A 51 -5.47 16.64 25.80
N LEU A 52 -6.78 16.38 25.80
CA LEU A 52 -7.40 15.35 26.63
C LEU A 52 -6.89 13.96 26.26
N LEU A 53 -6.84 13.63 24.96
CA LEU A 53 -6.35 12.35 24.47
C LEU A 53 -4.88 12.12 24.83
N VAL A 54 -4.03 13.13 24.68
CA VAL A 54 -2.60 13.05 25.04
C VAL A 54 -2.42 12.87 26.56
N ARG A 55 -3.16 13.63 27.39
CA ARG A 55 -3.15 13.45 28.86
C ARG A 55 -3.64 12.06 29.27
N GLY A 56 -4.59 11.50 28.54
CA GLY A 56 -5.09 10.13 28.71
C GLY A 56 -4.17 9.05 28.16
N ASN A 57 -3.00 9.40 27.61
CA ASN A 57 -2.10 8.48 26.91
C ASN A 57 -2.78 7.71 25.75
N VAL A 58 -3.78 8.34 25.10
CA VAL A 58 -4.46 7.79 23.93
C VAL A 58 -3.72 8.27 22.69
N LEU A 59 -2.78 7.46 22.21
CA LEU A 59 -1.94 7.77 21.04
C LEU A 59 -2.64 7.47 19.70
N GLU A 60 -3.64 6.60 19.72
CA GLU A 60 -4.48 6.24 18.59
C GLU A 60 -5.90 5.95 19.05
N PHE A 61 -6.87 6.22 18.16
CA PHE A 61 -8.27 5.92 18.43
C PHE A 61 -9.02 5.48 17.17
N GLU A 62 -10.13 4.79 17.37
CA GLU A 62 -10.99 4.32 16.28
C GLU A 62 -11.96 5.43 15.83
N VAL A 63 -12.04 5.61 14.52
CA VAL A 63 -12.87 6.61 13.85
C VAL A 63 -13.73 5.98 12.77
N ILE A 64 -14.86 6.61 12.47
CA ILE A 64 -15.74 6.21 11.38
C ILE A 64 -15.02 6.46 10.07
N PHE A 65 -14.84 5.37 9.32
CA PHE A 65 -14.32 5.41 7.97
C PHE A 65 -15.30 6.13 7.04
N THR A 66 -14.78 7.07 6.26
CA THR A 66 -15.48 7.68 5.13
C THR A 66 -14.48 7.86 3.99
N GLU A 67 -14.95 7.84 2.73
CA GLU A 67 -14.08 8.11 1.58
C GLU A 67 -13.42 9.51 1.69
N LYS A 68 -14.16 10.49 2.23
CA LYS A 68 -13.66 11.84 2.51
C LYS A 68 -12.51 11.83 3.52
N LEU A 69 -12.64 11.08 4.61
CA LEU A 69 -11.56 10.92 5.58
C LEU A 69 -10.34 10.28 4.94
N LEU A 70 -10.53 9.20 4.19
CA LEU A 70 -9.43 8.51 3.50
C LEU A 70 -8.70 9.44 2.54
N ALA A 71 -9.42 10.23 1.72
CA ALA A 71 -8.82 11.18 0.80
C ALA A 71 -7.94 12.22 1.51
N LYS A 72 -8.39 12.75 2.66
CA LYS A 72 -7.57 13.67 3.47
C LYS A 72 -6.36 12.96 4.07
N LEU A 73 -6.50 11.73 4.54
CA LEU A 73 -5.39 10.97 5.11
C LEU A 73 -4.32 10.65 4.06
N ILE A 74 -4.70 10.24 2.85
CA ILE A 74 -3.76 9.98 1.75
C ILE A 74 -3.01 11.26 1.36
N THR A 75 -3.71 12.39 1.29
CA THR A 75 -3.10 13.68 0.91
C THR A 75 -2.05 14.15 1.92
N ASN A 76 -2.23 13.87 3.21
CA ASN A 76 -1.35 14.38 4.27
C ASN A 76 -0.34 13.35 4.78
N PHE A 77 -0.63 12.06 4.62
CA PHE A 77 0.19 10.95 5.12
C PHE A 77 0.23 9.82 4.07
N PRO A 78 0.73 10.10 2.85
CA PRO A 78 0.68 9.15 1.74
C PRO A 78 1.40 7.84 2.07
N ASP A 79 2.46 7.87 2.88
CA ASP A 79 3.24 6.67 3.24
C ASP A 79 2.49 5.65 4.10
N ARG A 80 1.39 6.09 4.75
CA ARG A 80 0.58 5.23 5.62
C ARG A 80 -0.76 4.89 5.02
N TYR A 81 -1.34 5.82 4.26
CA TYR A 81 -2.64 5.65 3.63
C TYR A 81 -2.49 5.78 2.12
N ARG A 82 -3.01 4.79 1.40
CA ARG A 82 -2.98 4.73 -0.06
C ARG A 82 -4.39 4.72 -0.61
N TYR A 83 -4.55 5.21 -1.84
CA TYR A 83 -5.78 5.02 -2.60
C TYR A 83 -6.02 3.53 -2.87
N PRO A 84 -7.27 3.09 -3.02
CA PRO A 84 -7.56 1.75 -3.51
C PRO A 84 -7.08 1.58 -4.95
N VAL A 85 -6.59 0.38 -5.27
CA VAL A 85 -6.27 -0.02 -6.65
C VAL A 85 -7.54 -0.20 -7.46
N GLY A 86 -8.62 -0.64 -6.81
CA GLY A 86 -9.93 -0.74 -7.45
C GLY A 86 -11.02 -1.13 -6.48
N ARG A 87 -12.20 -1.39 -7.06
CA ARG A 87 -13.41 -1.81 -6.37
C ARG A 87 -13.90 -3.12 -6.97
N LYS A 88 -14.25 -4.10 -6.13
CA LYS A 88 -14.73 -5.42 -6.56
C LYS A 88 -15.98 -5.83 -5.77
N ASN A 89 -16.84 -6.61 -6.40
CA ASN A 89 -17.95 -7.25 -5.71
C ASN A 89 -17.50 -8.54 -4.98
N LEU A 90 -18.40 -9.13 -4.18
CA LEU A 90 -18.08 -10.32 -3.39
C LEU A 90 -17.60 -11.52 -4.23
N ILE A 91 -18.15 -11.73 -5.44
CA ILE A 91 -17.79 -12.86 -6.30
C ILE A 91 -16.36 -12.68 -6.84
N GLU A 92 -16.03 -11.47 -7.29
CA GLU A 92 -14.69 -11.15 -7.78
C GLU A 92 -13.64 -11.28 -6.67
N ILE A 93 -13.98 -10.85 -5.46
CA ILE A 93 -13.11 -10.98 -4.28
C ILE A 93 -12.88 -12.44 -3.93
N ASP A 94 -13.92 -13.27 -3.98
CA ASP A 94 -13.80 -14.71 -3.74
C ASP A 94 -12.80 -15.37 -4.71
N ARG A 95 -12.87 -15.01 -5.99
CA ARG A 95 -11.93 -15.48 -7.02
C ARG A 95 -10.50 -15.03 -6.76
N VAL A 96 -10.31 -13.74 -6.44
CA VAL A 96 -8.99 -13.16 -6.16
C VAL A 96 -8.37 -13.82 -4.92
N VAL A 97 -9.10 -13.90 -3.81
CA VAL A 97 -8.58 -14.47 -2.56
C VAL A 97 -8.27 -15.97 -2.72
N SER A 98 -9.08 -16.71 -3.48
CA SER A 98 -8.80 -18.11 -3.83
C SER A 98 -7.53 -18.23 -4.68
N GLY A 99 -7.36 -17.40 -5.71
CA GLY A 99 -6.12 -17.36 -6.50
C GLY A 99 -4.88 -16.99 -5.70
N LEU A 100 -5.00 -16.06 -4.75
CA LEU A 100 -3.90 -15.71 -3.84
C LEU A 100 -3.53 -16.89 -2.92
N GLU A 101 -4.51 -17.67 -2.45
CA GLU A 101 -4.26 -18.87 -1.65
C GLU A 101 -3.48 -19.93 -2.45
N ASP A 102 -3.88 -20.18 -3.70
CA ASP A 102 -3.16 -21.09 -4.60
C ASP A 102 -1.71 -20.61 -4.83
N ALA A 103 -1.54 -19.31 -5.14
CA ALA A 103 -0.23 -18.69 -5.35
C ALA A 103 0.65 -18.78 -4.09
N ASN A 104 0.05 -18.59 -2.91
CA ASN A 104 0.74 -18.67 -1.62
C ASN A 104 1.14 -20.11 -1.24
N ARG A 105 0.49 -21.13 -1.81
CA ARG A 105 0.90 -22.53 -1.68
C ARG A 105 2.04 -22.87 -2.65
N ALA A 106 2.01 -22.29 -3.85
CA ALA A 106 3.02 -22.52 -4.89
C ALA A 106 4.29 -21.67 -4.75
N SER A 107 4.31 -20.69 -3.84
CA SER A 107 5.41 -19.76 -3.61
C SER A 107 5.69 -19.59 -2.10
N LYS A 108 6.92 -19.26 -1.73
CA LYS A 108 7.26 -18.92 -0.33
C LYS A 108 6.80 -17.50 0.01
N ARG A 109 6.65 -16.62 -0.99
CA ARG A 109 6.11 -15.26 -0.79
C ARG A 109 4.62 -15.33 -0.50
N LYS A 110 4.21 -14.79 0.66
CA LYS A 110 2.80 -14.63 1.02
C LYS A 110 2.26 -13.31 0.49
N ARG A 111 1.08 -13.39 -0.12
CA ARG A 111 0.36 -12.32 -0.79
C ARG A 111 -1.01 -12.17 -0.17
N TYR A 112 -1.40 -10.92 0.03
CA TYR A 112 -2.68 -10.58 0.59
C TYR A 112 -3.28 -9.42 -0.16
N MET A 113 -4.59 -9.51 -0.39
CA MET A 113 -5.41 -8.35 -0.64
C MET A 113 -5.66 -7.65 0.69
N LEU A 114 -5.57 -6.33 0.68
CA LEU A 114 -5.86 -5.45 1.80
C LEU A 114 -7.18 -4.73 1.51
N THR A 115 -8.05 -4.67 2.51
CA THR A 115 -9.23 -3.82 2.46
C THR A 115 -8.84 -2.35 2.50
N SER A 116 -9.43 -1.55 1.62
CA SER A 116 -9.28 -0.09 1.60
C SER A 116 -10.56 0.62 2.06
N THR A 117 -11.43 -0.11 2.74
CA THR A 117 -12.70 0.36 3.31
C THR A 117 -12.96 -0.28 4.67
N GLU A 118 -13.93 0.24 5.42
CA GLU A 118 -14.48 -0.44 6.59
C GLU A 118 -15.97 -0.68 6.44
N ILE A 119 -16.39 -1.87 6.88
CA ILE A 119 -17.80 -2.22 6.94
C ILE A 119 -18.19 -2.37 8.40
N TYR A 120 -19.30 -1.73 8.74
CA TYR A 120 -19.90 -1.80 10.07
C TYR A 120 -21.25 -2.49 10.00
N LYS A 121 -21.60 -3.19 11.07
CA LYS A 121 -22.94 -3.75 11.30
C LYS A 121 -23.43 -3.33 12.67
N LYS A 122 -24.72 -3.08 12.84
CA LYS A 122 -25.28 -2.88 14.18
C LYS A 122 -25.44 -4.22 14.88
N ASN A 123 -24.93 -4.33 16.10
CA ASN A 123 -25.15 -5.49 16.95
C ASN A 123 -26.56 -5.43 17.60
N SER A 124 -26.88 -6.43 18.43
CA SER A 124 -28.18 -6.52 19.13
C SER A 124 -28.46 -5.36 20.09
N ARG A 125 -27.42 -4.61 20.51
CA ARG A 125 -27.53 -3.41 21.35
C ARG A 125 -27.61 -2.12 20.53
N GLY A 126 -27.66 -2.21 19.20
CA GLY A 126 -27.67 -1.07 18.29
C GLY A 126 -26.31 -0.39 18.08
N MET A 127 -25.25 -0.90 18.72
CA MET A 127 -23.88 -0.38 18.60
C MET A 127 -23.23 -0.85 17.30
N PHE A 128 -22.38 -0.03 16.70
CA PHE A 128 -21.60 -0.42 15.54
C PHE A 128 -20.53 -1.45 15.91
N GLU A 129 -20.50 -2.56 15.18
CA GLU A 129 -19.48 -3.60 15.20
C GLU A 129 -18.77 -3.61 13.84
N THR A 130 -17.45 -3.52 13.83
CA THR A 130 -16.68 -3.56 12.59
C THR A 130 -16.57 -4.98 12.05
N VAL A 131 -17.14 -5.21 10.87
CA VAL A 131 -17.10 -6.49 10.15
C VAL A 131 -15.78 -6.64 9.38
N LEU A 132 -15.35 -5.56 8.73
CA LEU A 132 -14.06 -5.44 8.02
C LEU A 132 -13.38 -4.14 8.41
N LYS A 133 -12.10 -4.22 8.80
CA LYS A 133 -11.27 -3.05 9.14
C LYS A 133 -10.48 -2.58 7.93
N TYR A 134 -10.05 -1.32 7.93
CA TYR A 134 -9.19 -0.76 6.90
C TYR A 134 -7.78 -1.34 7.06
N GLY A 135 -7.14 -1.73 5.95
CA GLY A 135 -5.82 -2.35 5.94
C GLY A 135 -5.80 -3.81 6.41
N GLU A 136 -6.97 -4.43 6.61
CA GLU A 136 -7.07 -5.82 7.03
C GLU A 136 -6.65 -6.75 5.88
N ARG A 137 -5.78 -7.73 6.17
CA ARG A 137 -5.40 -8.78 5.23
C ARG A 137 -6.56 -9.76 5.04
N LEU A 138 -7.05 -9.87 3.82
CA LEU A 138 -8.06 -10.85 3.45
C LEU A 138 -7.39 -12.17 3.06
N THR A 139 -7.26 -13.07 4.03
CA THR A 139 -6.92 -14.48 3.79
C THR A 139 -8.15 -15.25 3.32
N TYR A 140 -7.97 -16.43 2.72
CA TYR A 140 -9.10 -17.28 2.31
C TYR A 140 -10.03 -17.64 3.47
N THR A 141 -9.45 -18.04 4.60
CA THR A 141 -10.18 -18.31 5.84
C THR A 141 -10.96 -17.09 6.30
N ARG A 142 -10.27 -15.94 6.40
CA ARG A 142 -10.88 -14.70 6.88
C ARG A 142 -12.00 -14.21 5.97
N TRP A 143 -11.83 -14.35 4.66
CA TRP A 143 -12.84 -14.01 3.68
C TRP A 143 -14.10 -14.88 3.83
N ASN A 144 -13.95 -16.19 4.02
CA ASN A 144 -15.09 -17.09 4.22
C ASN A 144 -15.91 -16.77 5.48
N GLU A 145 -15.26 -16.37 6.57
CA GLU A 145 -15.94 -15.94 7.80
C GLU A 145 -16.73 -14.64 7.63
N VAL A 146 -16.20 -13.71 6.83
CA VAL A 146 -16.75 -12.37 6.69
C VAL A 146 -17.84 -12.32 5.62
N LYS A 147 -17.64 -12.98 4.47
CA LYS A 147 -18.53 -12.85 3.32
C LYS A 147 -19.97 -13.24 3.61
N VAL A 148 -20.19 -14.17 4.54
CA VAL A 148 -21.54 -14.60 4.99
C VAL A 148 -22.29 -13.52 5.79
N LYS A 149 -21.56 -12.51 6.30
CA LYS A 149 -22.12 -11.39 7.06
C LYS A 149 -22.42 -10.17 6.18
N LEU A 150 -22.00 -10.19 4.91
CA LEU A 150 -22.13 -9.08 3.97
C LEU A 150 -23.37 -9.25 3.08
N SER A 151 -23.97 -8.13 2.67
CA SER A 151 -25.04 -8.15 1.68
C SER A 151 -24.49 -8.45 0.28
N ARG A 152 -25.27 -9.09 -0.59
CA ARG A 152 -24.80 -9.54 -1.92
C ARG A 152 -24.37 -8.40 -2.85
N ASP A 153 -24.94 -7.21 -2.67
CA ASP A 153 -24.64 -5.98 -3.40
C ASP A 153 -23.41 -5.22 -2.85
N THR A 154 -22.79 -5.73 -1.78
CA THR A 154 -21.59 -5.12 -1.19
C THR A 154 -20.45 -5.12 -2.20
N THR A 155 -19.83 -3.95 -2.36
CA THR A 155 -18.56 -3.80 -3.05
C THR A 155 -17.49 -3.37 -2.06
N LEU A 156 -16.25 -3.82 -2.28
CA LEU A 156 -15.11 -3.46 -1.45
C LEU A 156 -14.04 -2.77 -2.30
N ASP A 157 -13.60 -1.63 -1.80
CA ASP A 157 -12.34 -1.04 -2.24
C ASP A 157 -11.18 -1.85 -1.67
N TYR A 158 -10.19 -2.11 -2.52
CA TYR A 158 -9.07 -2.98 -2.17
C TYR A 158 -7.75 -2.47 -2.74
N ARG A 159 -6.66 -3.00 -2.21
CA ARG A 159 -5.32 -2.94 -2.78
C ARG A 159 -4.56 -4.22 -2.46
N PHE A 160 -3.35 -4.38 -2.97
CA PHE A 160 -2.48 -5.49 -2.59
C PHE A 160 -1.44 -5.04 -1.58
N GLU A 161 -0.93 -6.00 -0.79
CA GLU A 161 0.21 -5.73 0.08
C GLU A 161 1.50 -5.50 -0.72
N GLU A 162 1.63 -6.12 -1.89
CA GLU A 162 2.76 -5.90 -2.80
C GLU A 162 2.63 -4.51 -3.45
N CYS A 163 3.57 -3.63 -3.12
CA CYS A 163 3.62 -2.27 -3.65
C CYS A 163 5.06 -1.90 -4.04
N GLY A 164 5.19 -1.04 -5.04
CA GLY A 164 6.45 -0.43 -5.41
C GLY A 164 7.33 -1.21 -6.37
N VAL A 165 8.44 -0.57 -6.72
CA VAL A 165 9.36 -0.95 -7.77
C VAL A 165 10.78 -0.99 -7.21
N MET A 166 11.40 -2.16 -7.28
CA MET A 166 12.82 -2.32 -7.00
C MET A 166 13.59 -2.04 -8.30
N VAL A 167 14.48 -1.05 -8.29
CA VAL A 167 15.39 -0.77 -9.42
C VAL A 167 16.74 -1.38 -9.08
N PHE A 168 17.09 -2.44 -9.78
CA PHE A 168 18.27 -3.26 -9.51
C PHE A 168 19.37 -2.96 -10.54
N VAL A 169 20.47 -2.42 -10.05
CA VAL A 169 21.69 -2.14 -10.81
C VAL A 169 22.91 -2.50 -9.95
N MET A 170 24.02 -2.93 -10.52
CA MET A 170 25.25 -3.15 -9.77
C MET A 170 26.14 -1.92 -9.94
N LEU A 171 26.34 -1.16 -8.88
CA LEU A 171 27.20 0.01 -8.89
C LEU A 171 28.47 -0.28 -8.10
N ASN A 172 29.51 -0.69 -8.81
CA ASN A 172 30.85 -0.86 -8.25
C ASN A 172 31.76 0.28 -8.74
N PRO A 173 32.27 1.17 -7.87
CA PRO A 173 33.12 2.30 -8.27
C PRO A 173 34.41 1.90 -9.03
N GLY A 174 34.87 0.65 -8.90
CA GLY A 174 36.01 0.13 -9.64
C GLY A 174 35.69 -0.40 -11.04
N ASP A 175 34.41 -0.45 -11.44
CA ASP A 175 33.98 -0.96 -12.73
C ASP A 175 34.11 0.13 -13.82
N PRO A 176 34.75 -0.15 -14.97
CA PRO A 176 34.81 0.79 -16.10
C PRO A 176 33.44 1.29 -16.59
N LEU A 177 32.37 0.50 -16.37
CA LEU A 177 31.00 0.84 -16.75
C LEU A 177 30.21 1.55 -15.64
N TYR A 178 30.83 1.86 -14.50
CA TYR A 178 30.17 2.49 -13.35
C TYR A 178 29.37 3.73 -13.73
N ALA A 179 30.00 4.67 -14.42
CA ALA A 179 29.36 5.93 -14.80
C ALA A 179 28.14 5.68 -15.70
N GLN A 180 28.25 4.77 -16.67
CA GLN A 180 27.15 4.41 -17.55
C GLN A 180 25.98 3.77 -16.77
N ARG A 181 26.27 2.81 -15.88
CA ARG A 181 25.26 2.15 -15.04
C ARG A 181 24.58 3.13 -14.08
N PHE A 182 25.36 4.02 -13.49
CA PHE A 182 24.85 5.09 -12.61
C PHE A 182 23.86 5.99 -13.35
N MET A 183 24.21 6.42 -14.58
CA MET A 183 23.33 7.24 -15.40
C MET A 183 22.03 6.50 -15.77
N LYS A 184 22.11 5.24 -16.20
CA LYS A 184 20.93 4.41 -16.52
C LYS A 184 20.00 4.24 -15.32
N ASN A 185 20.57 3.94 -14.15
CA ASN A 185 19.82 3.80 -12.92
C ASN A 185 19.11 5.09 -12.53
N THR A 186 19.83 6.21 -12.57
CA THR A 186 19.28 7.53 -12.29
C THR A 186 18.15 7.86 -13.25
N GLU A 187 18.31 7.59 -14.54
CA GLU A 187 17.28 7.86 -15.54
C GLU A 187 16.00 7.05 -15.31
N ILE A 188 16.11 5.78 -14.94
CA ILE A 188 14.93 4.95 -14.61
C ILE A 188 14.26 5.46 -13.32
N ILE A 189 15.03 5.82 -12.30
CA ILE A 189 14.48 6.36 -11.05
C ILE A 189 13.77 7.68 -11.32
N THR A 190 14.41 8.61 -12.03
CA THR A 190 13.80 9.88 -12.44
C THR A 190 12.52 9.64 -13.23
N LEU A 191 12.54 8.69 -14.17
CA LEU A 191 11.35 8.31 -14.94
C LEU A 191 10.21 7.83 -14.03
N LEU A 192 10.49 6.99 -13.03
CA LEU A 192 9.49 6.50 -12.08
C LEU A 192 8.99 7.59 -11.13
N VAL A 193 9.82 8.57 -10.77
CA VAL A 193 9.44 9.63 -9.83
C VAL A 193 8.65 10.73 -10.53
N GLU A 194 9.08 11.16 -11.72
CA GLU A 194 8.55 12.34 -12.41
C GLU A 194 7.45 12.01 -13.44
N HIS A 195 7.16 10.72 -13.71
CA HIS A 195 6.21 10.28 -14.73
C HIS A 195 4.84 10.98 -14.74
N LYS A 196 4.28 11.26 -13.56
CA LYS A 196 2.96 11.88 -13.44
C LYS A 196 2.97 13.34 -13.91
N ARG A 197 4.08 14.05 -13.68
CA ARG A 197 4.23 15.45 -14.10
C ARG A 197 4.45 15.55 -15.61
N ASP A 198 5.22 14.63 -16.17
CA ASP A 198 5.71 14.74 -17.54
C ASP A 198 4.82 14.03 -18.58
N PHE A 199 4.14 12.95 -18.20
CA PHE A 199 3.42 12.07 -19.15
C PHE A 199 1.95 11.80 -18.79
N ASP A 200 1.45 12.31 -17.65
CA ASP A 200 0.12 11.99 -17.11
C ASP A 200 -0.16 10.47 -17.02
N ILE A 201 0.90 9.68 -16.86
CA ILE A 201 0.79 8.24 -16.63
C ILE A 201 0.75 8.03 -15.13
N THR A 202 -0.28 7.33 -14.65
CA THR A 202 -0.31 6.74 -13.30
C THR A 202 0.01 5.25 -13.41
N LEU A 203 1.07 4.79 -12.72
CA LEU A 203 1.42 3.36 -12.68
C LEU A 203 0.32 2.53 -12.01
N SER A 204 -0.10 2.94 -10.82
CA SER A 204 -1.24 2.41 -10.07
C SER A 204 -1.75 3.49 -9.11
N PRO A 205 -3.05 3.54 -8.75
CA PRO A 205 -3.56 4.55 -7.81
C PRO A 205 -2.88 4.53 -6.44
N ASP A 206 -2.40 3.36 -5.99
CA ASP A 206 -1.78 3.15 -4.69
C ASP A 206 -0.25 3.32 -4.67
N PHE A 207 0.36 3.63 -5.82
CA PHE A 207 1.79 3.83 -5.96
C PHE A 207 2.19 5.27 -5.62
N ASN A 208 3.09 5.44 -4.65
CA ASN A 208 3.73 6.72 -4.33
C ASN A 208 5.17 6.75 -4.85
N PRO A 209 5.49 7.56 -5.87
CA PRO A 209 6.85 7.66 -6.42
C PRO A 209 7.92 7.97 -5.38
N ASP A 210 7.58 8.74 -4.34
CA ASP A 210 8.56 9.21 -3.35
C ASP A 210 9.01 8.11 -2.39
N THR A 211 8.16 7.10 -2.16
CA THR A 211 8.43 6.05 -1.16
C THR A 211 8.39 4.63 -1.69
N ASP A 212 7.88 4.41 -2.90
CA ASP A 212 7.72 3.08 -3.50
C ASP A 212 8.77 2.77 -4.58
N VAL A 213 9.85 3.57 -4.69
CA VAL A 213 10.99 3.29 -5.59
C VAL A 213 12.20 2.90 -4.75
N TYR A 214 12.65 1.65 -4.89
CA TYR A 214 13.72 1.06 -4.07
C TYR A 214 14.97 0.81 -4.93
N PRO A 215 15.96 1.72 -4.96
CA PRO A 215 17.22 1.46 -5.64
C PRO A 215 18.03 0.40 -4.87
N VAL A 216 18.51 -0.61 -5.58
CA VAL A 216 19.37 -1.65 -5.05
C VAL A 216 20.62 -1.72 -5.90
N ASN A 217 21.75 -1.40 -5.26
CA ASN A 217 23.02 -1.19 -5.94
C ASN A 217 24.04 -2.34 -5.73
N GLU A 218 23.68 -3.30 -4.89
CA GLU A 218 24.51 -4.41 -4.41
C GLU A 218 23.79 -5.75 -4.67
N ILE A 219 24.50 -6.72 -5.26
CA ILE A 219 23.93 -8.00 -5.71
C ILE A 219 23.44 -8.85 -4.53
N ASP A 220 24.20 -8.88 -3.47
CA ASP A 220 23.98 -9.62 -2.23
C ASP A 220 22.78 -9.08 -1.43
N LYS A 221 22.46 -7.79 -1.54
CA LYS A 221 21.29 -7.17 -0.89
C LYS A 221 19.98 -7.36 -1.64
N ALA A 222 20.02 -7.80 -2.90
CA ALA A 222 18.83 -7.91 -3.74
C ALA A 222 17.71 -8.76 -3.13
N PHE A 223 18.07 -9.91 -2.55
CA PHE A 223 17.10 -10.81 -1.94
C PHE A 223 16.54 -10.25 -0.63
N GLU A 224 17.38 -9.63 0.20
CA GLU A 224 16.96 -9.00 1.46
C GLU A 224 15.94 -7.88 1.22
N VAL A 225 16.25 -6.96 0.30
CA VAL A 225 15.34 -5.86 -0.06
C VAL A 225 14.03 -6.39 -0.63
N TYR A 226 14.08 -7.47 -1.42
CA TYR A 226 12.87 -8.12 -1.93
C TYR A 226 11.95 -8.65 -0.81
N LEU A 227 12.54 -9.21 0.26
CA LEU A 227 11.80 -9.72 1.41
C LEU A 227 11.21 -8.58 2.26
N ASP A 228 12.01 -7.56 2.54
CA ASP A 228 11.63 -6.43 3.41
C ASP A 228 10.59 -5.52 2.74
N LYS A 229 10.91 -5.02 1.54
CA LYS A 229 10.08 -4.02 0.86
C LYS A 229 8.90 -4.61 0.09
N LYS A 230 8.90 -5.92 -0.14
CA LYS A 230 7.86 -6.63 -0.91
C LYS A 230 7.50 -5.90 -2.23
N PRO A 231 8.49 -5.56 -3.07
CA PRO A 231 8.23 -4.84 -4.31
C PRO A 231 7.25 -5.62 -5.19
N ARG A 232 6.40 -4.91 -5.93
CA ARG A 232 5.48 -5.50 -6.91
C ARG A 232 6.20 -5.83 -8.22
N LEU A 233 7.22 -5.03 -8.59
CA LEU A 233 8.02 -5.17 -9.80
C LEU A 233 9.52 -5.00 -9.50
N ILE A 234 10.36 -5.78 -10.18
CA ILE A 234 11.81 -5.57 -10.26
C ILE A 234 12.17 -5.09 -11.66
N ILE A 235 12.88 -3.97 -11.74
CA ILE A 235 13.48 -3.46 -12.98
C ILE A 235 14.98 -3.70 -12.91
N ILE A 236 15.52 -4.43 -13.87
CA ILE A 236 16.95 -4.60 -14.05
C ILE A 236 17.43 -3.52 -15.01
N ALA A 237 18.15 -2.53 -14.48
CA ALA A 237 18.60 -1.34 -15.19
C ALA A 237 19.96 -1.54 -15.89
N ASP A 238 20.26 -2.77 -16.30
CA ASP A 238 21.53 -3.14 -16.92
C ASP A 238 21.42 -4.44 -17.73
N GLU A 239 22.52 -4.87 -18.34
CA GLU A 239 22.63 -6.20 -18.93
C GLU A 239 22.64 -7.31 -17.87
N LEU A 240 22.00 -8.43 -18.19
CA LEU A 240 21.94 -9.61 -17.33
C LEU A 240 23.28 -10.37 -17.33
N SER A 241 24.23 -9.93 -16.52
CA SER A 241 25.43 -10.71 -16.20
C SER A 241 25.07 -11.98 -15.40
N ASP A 242 26.02 -12.90 -15.27
CA ASP A 242 25.79 -14.13 -14.51
C ASP A 242 25.56 -13.88 -13.01
N ASP A 243 26.15 -12.81 -12.46
CA ASP A 243 25.90 -12.40 -11.07
C ASP A 243 24.46 -11.93 -10.86
N TYR A 244 23.91 -11.14 -11.81
CA TYR A 244 22.50 -10.77 -11.79
C TYR A 244 21.60 -12.00 -11.84
N LYS A 245 21.88 -12.94 -12.75
CA LYS A 245 21.09 -14.17 -12.88
C LYS A 245 21.13 -14.97 -11.58
N ALA A 246 22.28 -15.09 -10.93
CA ALA A 246 22.41 -15.80 -9.66
C ALA A 246 21.57 -15.15 -8.54
N ALA A 247 21.59 -13.83 -8.41
CA ALA A 247 20.77 -13.12 -7.42
C ALA A 247 19.28 -13.20 -7.73
N LEU A 248 18.88 -12.98 -8.98
CA LEU A 248 17.48 -13.08 -9.41
C LEU A 248 16.93 -14.51 -9.32
N ALA A 249 17.77 -15.53 -9.52
CA ALA A 249 17.40 -16.92 -9.32
C ALA A 249 16.99 -17.21 -7.87
N LYS A 250 17.68 -16.62 -6.87
CA LYS A 250 17.28 -16.72 -5.45
C LYS A 250 15.88 -16.15 -5.23
N ILE A 251 15.60 -14.99 -5.82
CA ILE A 251 14.26 -14.38 -5.79
C ILE A 251 13.24 -15.30 -6.46
N LYS A 252 13.53 -15.87 -7.63
CA LYS A 252 12.60 -16.78 -8.33
C LYS A 252 12.34 -18.10 -7.59
N VAL A 253 13.34 -18.64 -6.89
CA VAL A 253 13.19 -19.84 -6.05
C VAL A 253 12.29 -19.54 -4.84
N TYR A 254 12.45 -18.36 -4.24
CA TYR A 254 11.54 -17.91 -3.18
C TYR A 254 10.15 -17.59 -3.74
N ASP A 255 10.10 -16.99 -4.92
CA ASP A 255 8.91 -16.48 -5.53
C ASP A 255 8.86 -16.62 -7.05
N ARG A 256 8.27 -17.72 -7.52
CA ARG A 256 8.10 -18.02 -8.95
C ARG A 256 7.35 -16.91 -9.72
N TYR A 257 6.43 -16.22 -9.04
CA TYR A 257 5.58 -15.16 -9.60
C TYR A 257 6.24 -13.77 -9.57
N ALA A 258 7.51 -13.65 -9.15
CA ALA A 258 8.21 -12.37 -9.14
C ALA A 258 8.20 -11.73 -10.54
N ARG A 259 7.76 -10.47 -10.62
CA ARG A 259 7.71 -9.71 -11.87
C ARG A 259 9.07 -9.06 -12.10
N MET A 260 9.66 -9.30 -13.26
CA MET A 260 10.99 -8.81 -13.61
C MET A 260 10.96 -8.28 -15.05
N ILE A 261 11.54 -7.10 -15.27
CA ILE A 261 11.78 -6.56 -16.61
C ILE A 261 13.22 -6.08 -16.72
N VAL A 262 13.80 -6.17 -17.91
CA VAL A 262 15.14 -5.66 -18.20
C VAL A 262 15.00 -4.40 -19.06
N ILE A 263 15.58 -3.30 -18.61
CA ILE A 263 15.62 -2.02 -19.32
C ILE A 263 17.09 -1.65 -19.47
N LYS A 264 17.73 -2.20 -20.51
CA LYS A 264 19.18 -2.10 -20.69
C LYS A 264 19.64 -0.68 -21.00
N ASN A 265 18.89 0.05 -21.82
CA ASN A 265 19.20 1.40 -22.29
C ASN A 265 17.91 2.23 -22.20
N PRO A 266 17.65 2.89 -21.06
CA PRO A 266 16.62 3.91 -21.03
C PRO A 266 17.03 5.01 -22.01
N ASP A 267 16.29 5.14 -23.10
CA ASP A 267 16.51 6.20 -24.08
C ASP A 267 15.55 7.35 -23.75
N PRO A 268 16.05 8.58 -23.54
CA PRO A 268 15.22 9.75 -23.29
C PRO A 268 14.10 9.94 -24.32
N ALA A 269 14.33 9.57 -25.59
CA ALA A 269 13.35 9.68 -26.66
C ALA A 269 12.17 8.68 -26.50
N ASN A 270 12.39 7.60 -25.76
CA ASN A 270 11.45 6.49 -25.61
C ASN A 270 10.84 6.37 -24.20
N LYS A 271 11.01 7.40 -23.36
CA LYS A 271 10.50 7.43 -21.97
C LYS A 271 9.04 7.01 -21.83
N LEU A 272 8.17 7.47 -22.74
CA LEU A 272 6.75 7.15 -22.73
C LEU A 272 6.50 5.64 -22.95
N GLU A 273 7.17 5.03 -23.92
CA GLU A 273 7.01 3.59 -24.20
C GLU A 273 7.60 2.73 -23.09
N ILE A 274 8.72 3.17 -22.50
CA ILE A 274 9.30 2.54 -21.31
C ILE A 274 8.30 2.57 -20.15
N LEU A 275 7.66 3.72 -19.88
CA LEU A 275 6.64 3.83 -18.84
C LEU A 275 5.41 2.97 -19.11
N LYS A 276 4.94 2.91 -20.36
CA LYS A 276 3.83 2.01 -20.74
C LYS A 276 4.18 0.55 -20.50
N LEU A 277 5.42 0.13 -20.78
CA LEU A 277 5.91 -1.22 -20.49
C LEU A 277 5.94 -1.47 -18.98
N ILE A 278 6.53 -0.56 -18.21
CA ILE A 278 6.57 -0.65 -16.73
C ILE A 278 5.15 -0.78 -16.18
N LYS A 279 4.24 0.11 -16.58
CA LYS A 279 2.82 0.09 -16.16
C LYS A 279 2.15 -1.24 -16.51
N ARG A 280 2.37 -1.75 -17.72
CA ARG A 280 1.78 -3.01 -18.16
C ARG A 280 2.21 -4.16 -17.26
N VAL A 281 3.52 -4.31 -17.01
CA VAL A 281 4.03 -5.43 -16.22
C VAL A 281 3.71 -5.25 -14.73
N TYR A 282 3.78 -4.02 -14.21
CA TYR A 282 3.40 -3.70 -12.82
C TYR A 282 1.96 -4.16 -12.49
N ASN A 283 1.02 -3.92 -13.41
CA ASN A 283 -0.40 -4.21 -13.19
C ASN A 283 -0.84 -5.63 -13.56
N GLN A 284 0.05 -6.47 -14.09
CA GLN A 284 -0.27 -7.88 -14.33
C GLN A 284 -0.28 -8.66 -13.02
N ASP A 285 -1.09 -9.71 -12.91
CA ASP A 285 -1.04 -10.68 -11.82
C ASP A 285 -0.68 -12.05 -12.40
N PRO A 286 0.63 -12.42 -12.42
CA PRO A 286 1.08 -13.65 -13.09
C PRO A 286 0.41 -14.93 -12.57
N TRP A 287 0.02 -14.92 -11.29
CA TRP A 287 -0.67 -16.04 -10.64
C TRP A 287 -2.14 -16.17 -11.07
N GLU A 288 -2.75 -15.13 -11.66
CA GLU A 288 -4.09 -15.24 -12.27
C GLU A 288 -4.06 -15.87 -13.66
N GLN A 289 -2.92 -15.82 -14.36
CA GLN A 289 -2.78 -16.29 -15.75
C GLN A 289 -2.53 -17.81 -15.88
N GLU A 290 -2.23 -18.50 -14.78
CA GLU A 290 -2.03 -19.95 -14.75
C GLU A 290 -3.37 -20.74 -14.60
N LYS A 291 -4.52 -20.08 -14.63
CA LYS A 291 -5.88 -20.66 -14.54
C LYS A 291 -6.58 -20.68 -15.90
#